data_AF-A0A953N0M6-F1
#
_entry.id   AF-A0A953N0M6-F1
#
_cell.length_a   1.000
_cell.length_b   1.000
_cell.length_c   1.000
_cell.angle_alpha   90.00
_cell.angle_beta   90.00
_cell.angle_gamma   90.00
#
_symmetry.space_group_name_H-M   'P 1'
#
loop_
_entity.id
_entity.type
_entity.pdbx_description
1 polymer ?
#
loop_
_entity_poly.entity_id
_entity_poly.type
_entity_poly.pdbx_seq_one_letter_code
_entity_poly.pdbx_strand_id
1 'polypeptide(L)'
;MTGHSLLPFCALLLCFIACKPEKPVAEPLEPSDGRQKFVGVYDVYDTLSNWRYEMEISLNEGSGFIDSVLISNWGGDFIFYCQHDNADQSNYLGIGGHFGITDHQGNRWALFREYDPLFNNTLGNDTLRMSYLKDNIAFYVADGVPYFRRSYREYAVKRDWE
;
A
#
# COMPACT_ATOMS: atom_id res chain seq x y z
N MET A 1 8.22 54.95 -52.42
CA MET A 1 8.63 53.53 -52.36
C MET A 1 10.11 53.57 -52.03
N THR A 2 10.60 53.19 -50.86
CA THR A 2 10.49 51.88 -50.20
C THR A 2 10.69 52.05 -48.69
N GLY A 3 9.85 51.41 -47.88
CA GLY A 3 10.00 51.34 -46.43
C GLY A 3 10.85 50.13 -46.01
N HIS A 4 11.65 50.31 -44.96
CA HIS A 4 12.32 49.20 -44.28
C HIS A 4 11.92 49.22 -42.80
N SER A 5 11.04 48.28 -42.44
CA SER A 5 10.71 47.93 -41.07
C SER A 5 11.91 47.25 -40.42
N LEU A 6 12.43 47.83 -39.35
CA LEU A 6 13.32 47.16 -38.40
C LEU A 6 12.48 46.18 -37.56
N LEU A 7 12.63 44.87 -37.85
CA LEU A 7 12.09 43.79 -37.01
C LEU A 7 12.79 43.79 -35.63
N PRO A 8 12.06 43.58 -34.53
CA PRO A 8 12.65 43.43 -33.20
C PRO A 8 13.20 42.01 -33.05
N PHE A 9 14.50 41.83 -33.32
CA PHE A 9 15.21 40.56 -33.15
C PHE A 9 15.79 40.45 -31.72
N CYS A 10 14.94 40.48 -30.69
CA CYS A 10 15.44 40.43 -29.29
C CYS A 10 14.64 39.52 -28.32
N ALA A 11 13.66 38.74 -28.78
CA ALA A 11 12.77 37.99 -27.88
C ALA A 11 12.84 36.45 -28.01
N LEU A 12 14.00 35.88 -28.37
CA LEU A 12 14.10 34.43 -28.61
C LEU A 12 15.35 33.76 -28.00
N LEU A 13 16.00 34.39 -27.01
CA LEU A 13 17.24 33.87 -26.42
C LEU A 13 17.19 33.56 -24.91
N LEU A 14 15.99 33.41 -24.32
CA LEU A 14 15.85 33.14 -22.86
C LEU A 14 15.20 31.80 -22.49
N CYS A 15 14.84 30.94 -23.44
CA CYS A 15 14.12 29.69 -23.11
C CYS A 15 15.02 28.46 -22.88
N PHE A 16 16.35 28.56 -22.91
CA PHE A 16 17.23 27.37 -22.87
C PHE A 16 18.00 27.14 -21.56
N ILE A 17 17.81 27.95 -20.51
CA ILE A 17 18.56 27.80 -19.24
C ILE A 17 17.67 27.28 -18.10
N ALA A 18 16.87 26.26 -18.38
CA ALA A 18 16.17 25.50 -17.35
C ALA A 18 16.45 23.99 -17.45
N CYS A 19 17.65 23.60 -17.90
CA CYS A 19 18.16 22.27 -17.55
C CYS A 19 18.69 22.35 -16.12
N LYS A 20 17.90 21.87 -15.15
CA LYS A 20 18.45 21.54 -13.84
C LYS A 20 19.55 20.49 -14.07
N PRO A 21 20.71 20.59 -13.38
CA PRO A 21 21.71 19.55 -13.44
C PRO A 21 21.05 18.22 -13.10
N GLU A 22 21.23 17.24 -13.98
CA GLU A 22 20.78 15.87 -13.76
C GLU A 22 21.39 15.43 -12.43
N LYS A 23 20.52 15.19 -11.44
CA LYS A 23 20.96 14.64 -10.16
C LYS A 23 21.61 13.31 -10.50
N PRO A 24 22.85 13.02 -10.05
CA PRO A 24 23.40 11.69 -10.25
C PRO A 24 22.36 10.70 -9.71
N VAL A 25 21.85 9.86 -10.60
CA VAL A 25 21.00 8.74 -10.21
C VAL A 25 21.93 7.86 -9.39
N ALA A 26 21.88 8.04 -8.06
CA ALA A 26 22.43 7.06 -7.17
C ALA A 26 21.81 5.73 -7.61
N GLU A 27 22.65 4.74 -7.94
CA GLU A 27 22.15 3.39 -8.11
C GLU A 27 21.23 3.11 -6.91
N PRO A 28 19.97 2.70 -7.13
CA PRO A 28 19.12 2.36 -6.01
C PRO A 28 19.90 1.34 -5.20
N LEU A 29 20.28 1.72 -3.97
CA LEU A 29 20.64 0.73 -2.97
C LEU A 29 19.39 -0.10 -2.85
N GLU A 30 19.36 -1.26 -3.51
CA GLU A 30 18.36 -2.29 -3.27
C GLU A 30 18.13 -2.32 -1.77
N PRO A 31 16.88 -2.15 -1.29
CA PRO A 31 16.63 -2.13 0.13
C PRO A 31 17.26 -3.39 0.72
N SER A 32 18.26 -3.22 1.58
CA SER A 32 18.86 -4.36 2.27
C SER A 32 17.82 -5.13 3.07
N ASP A 33 16.72 -4.44 3.39
CA ASP A 33 15.52 -4.97 4.01
C ASP A 33 14.34 -4.99 3.02
N GLY A 34 13.97 -6.20 2.58
CA GLY A 34 12.86 -6.45 1.67
C GLY A 34 11.49 -5.99 2.21
N ARG A 35 11.35 -5.72 3.51
CA ARG A 35 10.11 -5.14 4.07
C ARG A 35 9.89 -3.69 3.65
N GLN A 36 10.95 -2.94 3.37
CA GLN A 36 10.88 -1.50 3.07
C GLN A 36 9.98 -1.19 1.87
N LYS A 37 9.88 -2.10 0.90
CA LYS A 37 8.98 -1.92 -0.25
C LYS A 37 7.51 -1.78 0.14
N PHE A 38 7.09 -2.35 1.27
CA PHE A 38 5.72 -2.26 1.76
C PHE A 38 5.49 -1.04 2.67
N VAL A 39 6.53 -0.42 3.22
CA VAL A 39 6.39 0.65 4.22
C VAL A 39 5.79 1.91 3.59
N GLY A 40 4.68 2.41 4.13
CA GLY A 40 4.06 3.67 3.71
C GLY A 40 2.58 3.76 4.07
N VAL A 41 1.99 4.90 3.72
CA VAL A 41 0.54 5.16 3.83
C VAL A 41 -0.13 4.84 2.50
N TYR A 42 -1.28 4.21 2.56
CA TYR A 42 -2.04 3.70 1.42
C TYR A 42 -3.46 4.25 1.42
N ASP A 43 -3.91 4.73 0.27
CA ASP A 43 -5.33 4.92 0.00
C ASP A 43 -5.93 3.62 -0.54
N VAL A 44 -6.97 3.12 0.11
CA VAL A 44 -7.61 1.85 -0.28
C VAL A 44 -8.89 2.11 -1.06
N TYR A 45 -9.01 1.43 -2.20
CA TYR A 45 -10.13 1.50 -3.11
C TYR A 45 -10.76 0.12 -3.33
N ASP A 46 -12.07 0.10 -3.58
CA ASP A 46 -12.72 -1.11 -4.09
C ASP A 46 -12.39 -1.34 -5.59
N THR A 47 -12.89 -2.43 -6.15
CA THR A 47 -12.66 -2.77 -7.57
C THR A 47 -13.35 -1.83 -8.57
N LEU A 48 -14.18 -0.90 -8.09
CA LEU A 48 -14.85 0.14 -8.88
C LEU A 48 -14.18 1.51 -8.69
N SER A 49 -13.01 1.55 -8.05
CA SER A 49 -12.24 2.76 -7.76
C SER A 49 -12.93 3.73 -6.79
N ASN A 50 -13.87 3.26 -5.96
CA ASN A 50 -14.38 4.08 -4.86
C ASN A 50 -13.40 4.01 -3.70
N TRP A 51 -12.99 5.18 -3.19
CA TRP A 51 -12.19 5.27 -1.98
C TRP A 51 -12.94 4.66 -0.78
N ARG A 52 -12.22 3.95 0.09
CA ARG A 52 -12.78 3.19 1.23
C ARG A 52 -12.21 3.66 2.55
N TYR A 53 -10.89 3.61 2.71
CA TYR A 53 -10.20 3.93 3.95
C TYR A 53 -8.70 4.18 3.69
N GLU A 54 -8.01 4.74 4.68
CA GLU A 54 -6.56 4.85 4.72
C GLU A 54 -5.98 3.65 5.50
N MET A 55 -4.88 3.09 5.03
CA MET A 55 -4.15 2.00 5.67
C MET A 55 -2.68 2.38 5.77
N GLU A 56 -1.98 1.96 6.82
CA GLU A 56 -0.54 2.20 6.97
C GLU A 56 0.19 0.87 7.17
N ILE A 57 1.35 0.73 6.53
CA ILE A 57 2.28 -0.35 6.78
C ILE A 57 3.58 0.25 7.30
N SER A 58 4.05 -0.20 8.45
CA SER A 58 5.29 0.25 9.07
C SER A 58 6.22 -0.92 9.39
N LEU A 59 7.52 -0.64 9.53
CA LEU A 59 8.45 -1.65 9.98
C LEU A 59 8.17 -2.04 11.42
N ASN A 60 8.27 -3.34 11.69
CA ASN A 60 8.33 -3.85 13.04
C ASN A 60 9.62 -4.66 13.22
N GLU A 61 10.62 -4.01 13.81
CA GLU A 61 11.86 -4.66 14.24
C GLU A 61 11.55 -5.45 15.52
N GLY A 62 11.26 -6.75 15.35
CA GLY A 62 10.91 -7.60 16.49
C GLY A 62 12.07 -7.73 17.47
N SER A 63 11.84 -7.44 18.75
CA SER A 63 12.73 -7.97 19.79
C SER A 63 12.44 -9.46 19.95
N GLY A 64 13.27 -10.31 19.36
CA GLY A 64 13.30 -11.72 19.70
C GLY A 64 13.18 -12.68 18.54
N PHE A 65 12.13 -12.65 17.69
CA PHE A 65 11.92 -13.83 16.83
C PHE A 65 11.37 -13.72 15.41
N ILE A 66 10.79 -12.65 14.89
CA ILE A 66 10.39 -12.63 13.47
C ILE A 66 10.41 -11.19 12.95
N ASP A 67 11.14 -10.96 11.85
CA ASP A 67 11.05 -9.72 11.08
C ASP A 67 9.65 -9.61 10.48
N SER A 68 8.96 -8.50 10.76
CA SER A 68 7.59 -8.30 10.29
C SER A 68 7.36 -6.85 9.91
N VAL A 69 6.21 -6.63 9.26
CA VAL A 69 5.61 -5.31 9.15
C VAL A 69 4.38 -5.25 10.05
N LEU A 70 4.15 -4.09 10.65
CA LEU A 70 2.89 -3.77 11.30
C LEU A 70 1.96 -3.19 10.24
N ILE A 71 0.77 -3.78 10.10
CA ILE A 71 -0.29 -3.27 9.25
C ILE A 71 -1.34 -2.65 10.16
N SER A 72 -1.59 -1.36 9.94
CA SER A 72 -2.60 -0.58 10.63
C SER A 72 -3.78 -0.32 9.71
N ASN A 73 -4.98 -0.64 10.19
CA ASN A 73 -6.26 -0.40 9.52
C ASN A 73 -6.53 -1.24 8.26
N TRP A 74 -6.08 -2.49 8.23
CA TRP A 74 -6.44 -3.43 7.17
C TRP A 74 -7.96 -3.66 7.16
N GLY A 75 -8.59 -3.60 5.99
CA GLY A 75 -10.04 -3.71 5.86
C GLY A 75 -10.83 -2.59 6.54
N GLY A 76 -10.16 -1.50 6.96
CA GLY A 76 -10.74 -0.42 7.73
C GLY A 76 -10.97 -0.72 9.21
N ASP A 77 -10.53 -1.89 9.69
CA ASP A 77 -10.94 -2.41 11.00
C ASP A 77 -9.81 -3.06 11.82
N PHE A 78 -8.74 -3.55 11.17
CA PHE A 78 -7.81 -4.47 11.81
C PHE A 78 -6.39 -3.93 11.91
N ILE A 79 -5.72 -4.27 13.01
CA ILE A 79 -4.29 -4.02 13.23
C ILE A 79 -3.62 -5.38 13.51
N PHE A 80 -2.58 -5.72 12.75
CA PHE A 80 -1.84 -6.97 12.98
C PHE A 80 -0.43 -6.91 12.40
N TYR A 81 0.42 -7.82 12.89
CA TYR A 81 1.74 -8.06 12.32
C TYR A 81 1.65 -9.08 11.19
N CYS A 82 2.26 -8.75 10.06
CA CYS A 82 2.47 -9.67 8.95
C CYS A 82 3.94 -10.06 8.90
N GLN A 83 4.25 -11.34 9.08
CA GLN A 83 5.61 -11.83 8.94
C GLN A 83 6.10 -11.57 7.50
N HIS A 84 7.30 -11.01 7.39
CA HIS A 84 8.01 -10.81 6.15
C HIS A 84 9.48 -10.64 6.50
N ASP A 85 10.29 -11.67 6.26
CA ASP A 85 11.69 -11.64 6.68
C ASP A 85 12.45 -10.53 5.96
N ASN A 86 13.42 -9.89 6.62
CA ASN A 86 14.17 -8.77 6.03
C ASN A 86 14.93 -9.16 4.74
N ALA A 87 15.31 -10.42 4.59
CA ALA A 87 15.98 -10.93 3.41
C ALA A 87 15.00 -11.33 2.29
N ASP A 88 13.69 -11.43 2.58
CA ASP A 88 12.70 -11.79 1.58
C ASP A 88 12.42 -10.61 0.65
N GLN A 89 12.85 -10.74 -0.59
CA GLN A 89 12.65 -9.74 -1.64
C GLN A 89 11.34 -9.94 -2.41
N SER A 90 10.49 -10.89 -2.02
CA SER A 90 9.19 -11.10 -2.65
C SER A 90 8.29 -9.87 -2.53
N ASN A 91 7.43 -9.67 -3.51
CA ASN A 91 6.40 -8.63 -3.47
C ASN A 91 5.12 -9.12 -2.77
N TYR A 92 5.13 -10.30 -2.17
CA TYR A 92 3.96 -10.94 -1.59
C TYR A 92 3.86 -10.66 -0.10
N LEU A 93 2.72 -10.10 0.33
CA LEU A 93 2.42 -9.85 1.73
C LEU A 93 1.58 -11.00 2.29
N GLY A 94 2.24 -11.87 3.05
CA GLY A 94 1.68 -13.11 3.58
C GLY A 94 0.77 -12.93 4.79
N ILE A 95 -0.40 -12.29 4.64
CA ILE A 95 -1.37 -12.04 5.75
C ILE A 95 -1.93 -13.30 6.42
N GLY A 96 -1.58 -14.51 5.94
CA GLY A 96 -1.95 -15.77 6.55
C GLY A 96 -3.44 -15.91 6.90
N GLY A 97 -3.69 -16.36 8.14
CA GLY A 97 -5.01 -16.43 8.73
C GLY A 97 -4.97 -16.01 10.20
N HIS A 98 -5.83 -15.07 10.58
CA HIS A 98 -6.00 -14.61 11.95
C HIS A 98 -7.37 -15.07 12.45
N PHE A 99 -7.41 -15.90 13.50
CA PHE A 99 -8.66 -16.40 14.07
C PHE A 99 -8.89 -15.77 15.44
N GLY A 100 -9.97 -15.01 15.57
CA GLY A 100 -10.26 -14.21 16.75
C GLY A 100 -9.53 -12.86 16.77
N ILE A 101 -9.17 -12.31 15.61
CA ILE A 101 -8.66 -10.94 15.52
C ILE A 101 -9.78 -9.96 15.87
N THR A 102 -9.44 -8.92 16.63
CA THR A 102 -10.40 -7.95 17.13
C THR A 102 -10.42 -6.72 16.22
N ASP A 103 -11.62 -6.25 15.85
CA ASP A 103 -11.79 -4.98 15.15
C ASP A 103 -11.65 -3.77 16.11
N HIS A 104 -11.68 -2.55 15.56
CA HIS A 104 -11.64 -1.31 16.36
C HIS A 104 -12.82 -1.17 17.34
N GLN A 105 -13.91 -1.93 17.18
CA GLN A 105 -15.07 -1.92 18.07
C GLN A 105 -15.04 -3.05 19.12
N GLY A 106 -14.03 -3.91 19.12
CA GLY A 106 -13.90 -5.00 20.08
C GLY A 106 -14.53 -6.32 19.66
N ASN A 107 -15.09 -6.44 18.45
CA ASN A 107 -15.69 -7.70 17.97
C ASN A 107 -14.63 -8.60 17.35
N ARG A 108 -14.82 -9.91 17.46
CA ARG A 108 -13.87 -10.92 17.00
C ARG A 108 -14.23 -11.44 15.61
N TRP A 109 -13.19 -11.66 14.82
CA TRP A 109 -13.27 -12.06 13.43
C TRP A 109 -12.27 -13.16 13.11
N ALA A 110 -12.62 -13.95 12.11
CA ALA A 110 -11.69 -14.76 11.36
C ALA A 110 -11.36 -13.99 10.07
N LEU A 111 -10.09 -13.67 9.89
CA LEU A 111 -9.56 -12.98 8.73
C LEU A 111 -8.62 -13.93 7.99
N PHE A 112 -8.89 -14.23 6.73
CA PHE A 112 -8.07 -15.16 5.95
C PHE A 112 -7.72 -14.55 4.61
N ARG A 113 -6.51 -14.81 4.12
CA ARG A 113 -6.21 -14.64 2.69
C ARG A 113 -7.19 -15.45 1.85
N GLU A 114 -7.69 -14.86 0.77
CA GLU A 114 -8.32 -15.60 -0.32
C GLU A 114 -7.40 -15.65 -1.53
N TYR A 115 -7.40 -16.79 -2.24
CA TYR A 115 -6.68 -16.89 -3.50
C TYR A 115 -7.54 -16.31 -4.62
N ASP A 116 -6.96 -15.36 -5.36
CA ASP A 116 -7.51 -14.82 -6.59
C ASP A 116 -6.34 -14.54 -7.55
N PRO A 117 -6.39 -14.98 -8.82
CA PRO A 117 -5.29 -14.79 -9.76
C PRO A 117 -4.92 -13.31 -10.01
N LEU A 118 -5.86 -12.38 -9.81
CA LEU A 118 -5.64 -10.96 -10.00
C LEU A 118 -5.30 -10.24 -8.68
N PHE A 119 -5.79 -10.78 -7.55
CA PHE A 119 -5.59 -10.23 -6.21
C PHE A 119 -4.98 -11.28 -5.29
N ASN A 120 -3.68 -11.15 -5.05
CA ASN A 120 -2.95 -12.12 -4.25
C ASN A 120 -2.07 -11.49 -3.18
N ASN A 121 -2.48 -10.35 -2.63
CA ASN A 121 -1.69 -9.54 -1.69
C ASN A 121 -0.28 -9.26 -2.21
N THR A 122 -0.17 -8.95 -3.50
CA THR A 122 1.12 -8.67 -4.16
C THR A 122 1.23 -7.19 -4.46
N LEU A 123 2.38 -6.60 -4.13
CA LEU A 123 2.76 -5.24 -4.46
C LEU A 123 3.28 -5.16 -5.90
N GLY A 124 2.76 -4.23 -6.69
CA GLY A 124 3.30 -3.91 -8.01
C GLY A 124 3.00 -2.46 -8.36
N ASN A 125 4.04 -1.70 -8.74
CA ASN A 125 3.96 -0.26 -9.05
C ASN A 125 3.17 0.50 -7.97
N ASP A 126 3.65 0.41 -6.72
CA ASP A 126 3.06 1.07 -5.55
C ASP A 126 1.62 0.68 -5.22
N THR A 127 1.07 -0.34 -5.89
CA THR A 127 -0.27 -0.85 -5.65
C THR A 127 -0.21 -2.24 -5.06
N LEU A 128 -0.72 -2.41 -3.84
CA LEU A 128 -0.95 -3.71 -3.22
C LEU A 128 -2.36 -4.20 -3.59
N ARG A 129 -2.43 -5.33 -4.29
CA ARG A 129 -3.70 -5.96 -4.70
C ARG A 129 -4.17 -6.94 -3.65
N MET A 130 -5.12 -6.53 -2.82
CA MET A 130 -5.52 -7.26 -1.62
C MET A 130 -6.66 -8.25 -1.90
N SER A 131 -6.59 -9.46 -1.35
CA SER A 131 -7.69 -10.42 -1.32
C SER A 131 -7.78 -11.16 0.02
N TYR A 132 -8.94 -11.05 0.66
CA TYR A 132 -9.18 -11.63 1.97
C TYR A 132 -10.67 -11.88 2.24
N LEU A 133 -10.94 -12.77 3.19
CA LEU A 133 -12.24 -13.10 3.74
C LEU A 133 -12.33 -12.54 5.16
N LYS A 134 -13.41 -11.82 5.46
CA LYS A 134 -13.83 -11.43 6.81
C LYS A 134 -15.06 -12.25 7.20
N ASP A 135 -14.98 -12.98 8.31
CA ASP A 135 -16.04 -13.87 8.80
C ASP A 135 -16.13 -13.83 10.33
N ASN A 136 -17.32 -13.76 10.91
CA ASN A 136 -17.52 -13.88 12.37
C ASN A 136 -18.31 -15.13 12.79
N ILE A 137 -18.41 -16.17 11.95
CA ILE A 137 -19.20 -17.38 12.24
C ILE A 137 -18.91 -18.00 13.61
N ALA A 138 -17.66 -17.95 14.08
CA ALA A 138 -17.26 -18.52 15.36
C ALA A 138 -17.52 -17.61 16.57
N PHE A 139 -17.89 -16.34 16.35
CA PHE A 139 -17.90 -15.30 17.36
C PHE A 139 -19.24 -14.56 17.49
N TYR A 140 -20.04 -14.48 16.42
CA TYR A 140 -21.20 -13.58 16.34
C TYR A 140 -22.21 -13.76 17.48
N VAL A 141 -22.48 -14.99 17.93
CA VAL A 141 -23.38 -15.27 19.07
C VAL A 141 -22.81 -14.73 20.38
N ALA A 142 -21.53 -14.98 20.63
CA ALA A 142 -20.88 -14.56 21.88
C ALA A 142 -20.62 -13.05 21.93
N ASP A 143 -20.39 -12.43 20.77
CA ASP A 143 -20.18 -11.00 20.64
C ASP A 143 -21.51 -10.22 20.52
N GLY A 144 -22.64 -10.92 20.39
CA GLY A 144 -23.97 -10.29 20.33
C GLY A 144 -24.23 -9.49 19.05
N VAL A 145 -23.55 -9.83 17.95
CA VAL A 145 -23.64 -9.13 16.66
C VAL A 145 -24.26 -10.03 15.57
N PRO A 146 -24.83 -9.45 14.51
CA PRO A 146 -25.30 -10.24 13.37
C PRO A 146 -24.17 -11.05 12.72
N TYR A 147 -24.52 -12.24 12.22
CA TYR A 147 -23.61 -13.00 11.38
C TYR A 147 -23.23 -12.20 10.14
N PHE A 148 -21.94 -12.19 9.83
CA PHE A 148 -21.35 -11.52 8.69
C PHE A 148 -20.23 -12.38 8.10
N ARG A 149 -20.29 -12.57 6.79
CA ARG A 149 -19.22 -13.19 6.01
C ARG A 149 -19.12 -12.50 4.65
N ARG A 150 -17.95 -11.99 4.31
CA ARG A 150 -17.70 -11.36 3.02
C ARG A 150 -16.26 -11.48 2.58
N SER A 151 -16.12 -11.74 1.29
CA SER A 151 -14.89 -11.76 0.53
C SER A 151 -14.61 -10.38 -0.07
N TYR A 152 -13.35 -9.94 -0.04
CA TYR A 152 -12.91 -8.61 -0.47
C TYR A 152 -11.82 -8.72 -1.54
N ARG A 153 -11.89 -7.79 -2.51
CA ARG A 153 -10.81 -7.48 -3.46
C ARG A 153 -10.68 -5.96 -3.46
N GLU A 154 -9.49 -5.49 -3.16
CA GLU A 154 -9.23 -4.05 -2.96
C GLU A 154 -7.86 -3.69 -3.51
N TYR A 155 -7.72 -2.43 -3.92
CA TYR A 155 -6.46 -1.82 -4.32
C TYR A 155 -6.00 -0.88 -3.23
N ALA A 156 -4.88 -1.19 -2.57
CA ALA A 156 -4.21 -0.26 -1.69
C ALA A 156 -3.10 0.44 -2.51
N VAL A 157 -3.29 1.72 -2.81
CA VAL A 157 -2.33 2.53 -3.57
C VAL A 157 -1.50 3.33 -2.59
N LYS A 158 -0.19 3.09 -2.58
CA LYS A 158 0.76 3.81 -1.74
C LYS A 158 0.80 5.27 -2.17
N ARG A 159 0.73 6.19 -1.21
CA ARG A 159 0.95 7.60 -1.48
C ARG A 159 2.43 7.85 -1.73
N ASP A 160 2.74 8.63 -2.75
CA ASP A 160 4.09 9.17 -2.91
C ASP A 160 4.43 10.00 -1.67
N TRP A 161 5.61 9.74 -1.10
CA TRP A 161 6.17 10.60 -0.07
C TRP A 161 6.74 11.83 -0.80
N GLU A 162 6.25 13.03 -0.49
CA GLU A 162 6.88 14.30 -0.92
C GLU A 162 8.16 14.58 -0.13
#